data_AF-A0A812U1U1-F1
#
_entry.id   AF-A0A812U1U1-F1
#
_cell.length_a   1.000
_cell.length_b   1.000
_cell.length_c   1.000
_cell.angle_alpha   90.00
_cell.angle_beta   90.00
_cell.angle_gamma   90.00
#
_symmetry.space_group_name_H-M   'P 1'
#
loop_
_entity.id
_entity.type
_entity.pdbx_description
1 polymer ?
#
loop_
_entity_poly.entity_id
_entity_poly.type
_entity_poly.pdbx_seq_one_letter_code
_entity_poly.pdbx_strand_id
1 'polypeptide(L)'
;MVSQVAGAYDFGALKSSGNSYSTEKLLGTSGAMTARLGELLIHGEAVEVLNVPSRLLHRPPKKKSWALYNPSLLPLRWRGKDVFLVTYRAGTWNLCRWDGRGSPVASLPTVEGRNQATSRVMAAIVLRDFSPLVPVHEIGNQNFQEHSCTHSTGMRRVGIDDGRLLSLRGKPFVLFAGVAPAQQDYPCQHRQYLCPLELPDEASENLKELKVKCSEKVLLTFDFADQLSEKMLAQERLGSVHQKNWMPFVVGDELFLIFTVEPLRVMRVDTLTGRCVEVSLVRTPALSALHNSQRDEFRGHGGPALVPLPPKHGGGFLGLARVQAGNLLYTHFFFALKVPQDPSASDPFVISHVSRLLCIESSHEGLCEVIQFVGGIFIDEDQLVLTYGANDCEPRVTALPLSHALAMLRPADFRSEL
;
A
#
# COMPACT_ATOMS: atom_id res chain seq x y z
N MET A 1 33.66 -14.86 18.45
CA MET A 1 34.04 -14.54 17.07
C MET A 1 32.78 -14.60 16.22
N VAL A 2 32.12 -13.46 16.03
CA VAL A 2 30.94 -13.33 15.17
C VAL A 2 31.48 -12.78 13.85
N SER A 3 31.58 -13.62 12.82
CA SER A 3 32.08 -13.20 11.52
C SER A 3 31.05 -12.29 10.86
N GLN A 4 31.43 -11.03 10.66
CA GLN A 4 30.76 -10.11 9.76
C GLN A 4 30.78 -10.69 8.35
N VAL A 5 29.61 -11.09 7.85
CA VAL A 5 29.36 -11.22 6.40
C VAL A 5 28.61 -9.97 6.00
N ALA A 6 29.33 -8.87 5.82
CA ALA A 6 28.81 -7.65 5.22
C ALA A 6 29.06 -7.75 3.71
N GLY A 7 28.16 -8.45 3.01
CA GLY A 7 28.11 -8.39 1.56
C GLY A 7 27.28 -7.17 1.16
N ALA A 8 27.94 -6.07 0.79
CA ALA A 8 27.25 -4.93 0.20
C ALA A 8 26.44 -5.38 -1.02
N TYR A 9 25.17 -4.98 -1.08
CA TYR A 9 24.27 -5.29 -2.18
C TYR A 9 24.79 -4.72 -3.49
N ASP A 10 25.06 -5.59 -4.46
CA ASP A 10 24.95 -5.19 -5.85
C ASP A 10 23.50 -5.49 -6.25
N PHE A 11 22.60 -4.50 -6.13
CA PHE A 11 21.37 -4.48 -6.92
C PHE A 11 21.79 -4.29 -8.39
N GLY A 12 22.44 -5.32 -8.96
CA GLY A 12 23.18 -5.27 -10.22
C GLY A 12 22.47 -4.37 -11.19
N ALA A 13 23.12 -3.23 -11.51
CA ALA A 13 22.56 -2.06 -12.18
C ALA A 13 21.12 -2.30 -12.65
N LEU A 14 20.13 -1.93 -11.81
CA LEU A 14 18.70 -2.04 -12.12
C LEU A 14 18.49 -1.56 -13.56
N LYS A 15 18.40 -2.49 -14.51
CA LYS A 15 18.28 -2.15 -15.92
C LYS A 15 16.93 -1.49 -16.08
N SER A 16 16.92 -0.27 -16.63
CA SER A 16 15.68 0.37 -17.03
C SER A 16 14.88 -0.63 -17.87
N SER A 17 13.64 -0.88 -17.49
CA SER A 17 12.77 -1.77 -18.27
C SER A 17 12.46 -1.07 -19.59
N GLY A 18 13.28 -1.31 -20.60
CA GLY A 18 13.13 -0.79 -21.96
C GLY A 18 11.93 -1.42 -22.66
N ASN A 19 10.72 -1.03 -22.26
CA ASN A 19 9.56 -1.09 -23.15
C ASN A 19 9.49 0.25 -23.87
N SER A 20 10.08 0.32 -25.06
CA SER A 20 10.02 1.49 -25.93
C SER A 20 8.61 1.65 -26.51
N TYR A 21 7.75 2.39 -25.81
CA TYR A 21 6.54 2.95 -26.41
C TYR A 21 6.89 4.31 -27.02
N SER A 22 6.46 4.55 -28.27
CA SER A 22 6.87 5.71 -29.09
C SER A 22 6.69 7.05 -28.34
N THR A 23 7.80 7.76 -28.13
CA THR A 23 7.94 9.04 -27.41
C THR A 23 7.36 10.25 -28.15
N GLU A 24 7.08 10.15 -29.45
CA GLU A 24 6.72 11.32 -30.29
C GLU A 24 5.36 11.95 -29.95
N LYS A 25 4.46 11.26 -29.24
CA LYS A 25 3.14 11.81 -28.84
C LYS A 25 3.13 12.48 -27.46
N LEU A 26 4.23 12.41 -26.70
CA LEU A 26 4.32 12.84 -25.29
C LEU A 26 4.85 14.27 -25.11
N LEU A 27 5.68 14.77 -26.02
CA LEU A 27 6.32 16.08 -25.87
C LEU A 27 5.33 17.26 -26.03
N GLY A 28 4.21 17.05 -26.71
CA GLY A 28 3.13 18.05 -26.80
C GLY A 28 2.20 18.10 -25.58
N THR A 29 2.21 17.08 -24.71
CA THR A 29 1.30 16.95 -23.54
C THR A 29 2.00 17.08 -22.19
N SER A 30 3.34 16.98 -22.13
CA SER A 30 4.12 17.22 -20.90
C SER A 30 3.85 18.61 -20.31
N GLY A 31 3.90 19.68 -21.12
CA GLY A 31 3.58 21.03 -20.65
C GLY A 31 2.15 21.19 -20.14
N ALA A 32 1.19 20.49 -20.74
CA ALA A 32 -0.21 20.49 -20.30
C ALA A 32 -0.41 19.68 -19.01
N MET A 33 0.32 18.58 -18.81
CA MET A 33 0.25 17.80 -17.57
C MET A 33 0.91 18.55 -16.41
N THR A 34 2.06 19.18 -16.62
CA THR A 34 2.72 20.02 -15.61
C THR A 34 1.88 21.26 -15.28
N ALA A 35 1.25 21.90 -16.26
CA ALA A 35 0.33 23.01 -16.03
C ALA A 35 -0.93 22.55 -15.26
N ARG A 36 -1.52 21.40 -15.62
CA ARG A 36 -2.72 20.86 -14.96
C ARG A 36 -2.43 20.27 -13.57
N LEU A 37 -1.22 19.74 -13.36
CA LEU A 37 -0.70 19.41 -12.03
C LEU A 37 -0.52 20.70 -11.22
N GLY A 38 0.02 21.77 -11.82
CA GLY A 38 0.11 23.08 -11.19
C GLY A 38 -1.25 23.70 -10.82
N GLU A 39 -2.32 23.39 -11.57
CA GLU A 39 -3.70 23.80 -11.26
C GLU A 39 -4.41 22.89 -10.25
N LEU A 40 -4.05 21.60 -10.18
CA LEU A 40 -4.66 20.61 -9.28
C LEU A 40 -3.94 20.50 -7.92
N LEU A 41 -2.66 20.84 -7.88
CA LEU A 41 -1.85 20.89 -6.66
C LEU A 41 -2.06 22.25 -6.02
N ILE A 42 -2.77 22.23 -4.90
CA ILE A 42 -3.07 23.42 -4.12
C ILE A 42 -1.72 24.04 -3.67
N HIS A 43 -1.55 25.34 -3.93
CA HIS A 43 -0.40 26.17 -3.55
C HIS A 43 0.88 26.10 -4.39
N GLY A 44 0.88 25.49 -5.58
CA GLY A 44 2.10 25.44 -6.40
C GLY A 44 3.22 24.61 -5.74
N GLU A 45 2.87 23.75 -4.79
CA GLU A 45 3.79 22.76 -4.24
C GLU A 45 4.20 21.80 -5.36
N ALA A 46 5.47 21.82 -5.73
CA ALA A 46 6.02 20.90 -6.69
C ALA A 46 5.95 19.47 -6.13
N VAL A 47 5.25 18.57 -6.84
CA VAL A 47 5.37 17.13 -6.60
C VAL A 47 6.79 16.73 -6.96
N GLU A 48 7.51 16.20 -5.98
CA GLU A 48 8.86 15.69 -6.19
C GLU A 48 8.79 14.34 -6.92
N VAL A 49 9.42 14.24 -8.09
CA VAL A 49 9.53 12.96 -8.81
C VAL A 49 10.76 12.22 -8.28
N LEU A 50 10.53 11.09 -7.64
CA LEU A 50 11.62 10.20 -7.24
C LEU A 50 12.18 9.51 -8.48
N ASN A 51 13.24 10.08 -9.07
CA ASN A 51 13.98 9.50 -10.18
C ASN A 51 14.83 8.32 -9.66
N VAL A 52 14.16 7.19 -9.46
CA VAL A 52 14.73 5.95 -8.94
C VAL A 52 14.37 4.80 -9.87
N PRO A 53 15.35 3.99 -10.32
CA PRO A 53 15.06 2.85 -11.17
C PRO A 53 14.05 1.91 -10.51
N SER A 54 13.09 1.42 -11.30
CA SER A 54 12.13 0.42 -10.85
C SER A 54 12.23 -0.86 -11.69
N ARG A 55 11.92 -1.99 -11.04
CA ARG A 55 11.90 -3.32 -11.66
C ARG A 55 10.51 -3.93 -11.56
N LEU A 56 10.07 -4.58 -12.64
CA LEU A 56 8.88 -5.42 -12.63
C LEU A 56 9.16 -6.71 -11.83
N LEU A 57 8.36 -6.98 -10.79
CA LEU A 57 8.57 -8.15 -9.92
C LEU A 57 8.18 -9.47 -10.60
N HIS A 58 6.95 -9.56 -11.10
CA HIS A 58 6.45 -10.72 -11.82
C HIS A 58 5.57 -10.25 -12.97
N ARG A 59 5.61 -10.99 -14.08
CA ARG A 59 4.66 -10.76 -15.17
C ARG A 59 3.30 -11.31 -14.79
N PRO A 60 2.20 -10.59 -15.09
CA PRO A 60 0.87 -11.11 -14.85
C PRO A 60 0.68 -12.43 -15.63
N PRO A 61 -0.13 -13.36 -15.09
CA PRO A 61 -0.39 -14.62 -15.78
C PRO A 61 -0.97 -14.34 -17.18
N LYS A 62 -0.52 -15.05 -18.22
CA LYS A 62 -0.97 -14.87 -19.61
C LYS A 62 -2.49 -15.10 -19.84
N LYS A 63 -3.27 -15.47 -18.81
CA LYS A 63 -4.73 -15.55 -18.92
C LYS A 63 -5.26 -14.13 -19.12
N LYS A 64 -5.90 -13.91 -20.27
CA LYS A 64 -6.29 -12.61 -20.89
C LYS A 64 -7.10 -11.61 -20.02
N SER A 65 -7.33 -11.86 -18.74
CA SER A 65 -8.17 -11.03 -17.88
C SER A 65 -7.58 -10.66 -16.51
N TRP A 66 -6.51 -11.30 -16.03
CA TRP A 66 -5.97 -11.04 -14.68
C TRP A 66 -4.65 -10.27 -14.73
N ALA A 67 -4.52 -9.26 -13.87
CA ALA A 67 -3.26 -8.58 -13.60
C ALA A 67 -2.80 -8.84 -12.16
N LEU A 68 -1.51 -8.70 -11.90
CA LEU A 68 -0.92 -8.71 -10.56
C LEU A 68 -0.42 -7.31 -10.25
N TYR A 69 -0.81 -6.71 -9.13
CA TYR A 69 -0.40 -5.36 -8.76
C TYR A 69 -0.46 -5.20 -7.24
N ASN A 70 -0.08 -4.01 -6.75
CA ASN A 70 0.02 -3.66 -5.32
C ASN A 70 0.83 -4.68 -4.49
N PRO A 71 2.07 -5.00 -4.89
CA PRO A 71 2.91 -5.92 -4.14
C PRO A 71 3.21 -5.42 -2.71
N SER A 72 3.19 -6.32 -1.74
CA SER A 72 3.72 -6.12 -0.38
C SER A 72 4.85 -7.13 -0.14
N LEU A 73 5.91 -6.72 0.57
CA LEU A 73 7.07 -7.56 0.86
C LEU A 73 7.29 -7.70 2.35
N LEU A 74 7.71 -8.90 2.75
CA LEU A 74 8.19 -9.19 4.09
C LEU A 74 9.50 -9.99 4.01
N PRO A 75 10.63 -9.42 4.45
CA PRO A 75 11.87 -10.17 4.61
C PRO A 75 11.70 -11.28 5.64
N LEU A 76 12.16 -12.49 5.34
CA LEU A 76 12.17 -13.61 6.28
C LEU A 76 13.28 -14.61 5.95
N ARG A 77 13.52 -15.56 6.87
CA ARG A 77 14.41 -16.70 6.66
C ARG A 77 13.57 -17.96 6.49
N TRP A 78 13.78 -18.71 5.42
CA TRP A 78 13.05 -19.96 5.14
C TRP A 78 13.98 -20.96 4.45
N ARG A 79 13.99 -22.21 4.93
CA ARG A 79 14.94 -23.26 4.49
C ARG A 79 16.40 -22.80 4.53
N GLY A 80 16.75 -22.07 5.59
CA GLY A 80 18.10 -21.52 5.78
C GLY A 80 18.51 -20.40 4.83
N LYS A 81 17.62 -19.93 3.95
CA LYS A 81 17.88 -18.85 2.99
C LYS A 81 17.17 -17.57 3.39
N ASP A 82 17.78 -16.43 3.11
CA ASP A 82 17.13 -15.14 3.19
C ASP A 82 16.25 -14.94 1.95
N VAL A 83 14.96 -14.74 2.18
CA VAL A 83 13.93 -14.68 1.15
C VAL A 83 12.98 -13.52 1.43
N PHE A 84 12.14 -13.20 0.45
CA PHE A 84 10.98 -12.37 0.65
C PHE A 84 9.70 -13.20 0.49
N LEU A 85 8.79 -13.08 1.46
CA LEU A 85 7.39 -13.36 1.21
C LEU A 85 6.80 -12.15 0.50
N VAL A 86 6.13 -12.39 -0.63
CA VAL A 86 5.50 -11.36 -1.43
C VAL A 86 4.03 -11.64 -1.55
N THR A 87 3.18 -10.66 -1.27
CA THR A 87 1.75 -10.71 -1.64
C THR A 87 1.48 -9.83 -2.85
N TYR A 88 0.47 -10.19 -3.63
CA TYR A 88 -0.03 -9.40 -4.76
C TYR A 88 -1.55 -9.30 -4.65
N ARG A 89 -2.11 -8.17 -5.07
CA ARG A 89 -3.49 -8.14 -5.53
C ARG A 89 -3.53 -8.72 -6.94
N ALA A 90 -4.30 -9.78 -7.15
CA ALA A 90 -4.65 -10.27 -8.46
C ALA A 90 -6.06 -9.80 -8.80
N GLY A 91 -6.27 -9.14 -9.93
CA GLY A 91 -7.56 -8.54 -10.27
C GLY A 91 -7.97 -8.71 -11.73
N THR A 92 -9.26 -8.97 -11.96
CA THR A 92 -9.85 -8.82 -13.29
C THR A 92 -10.14 -7.36 -13.64
N TRP A 93 -10.22 -6.50 -12.63
CA TRP A 93 -10.09 -5.05 -12.80
C TRP A 93 -8.61 -4.70 -12.90
N ASN A 94 -8.19 -4.18 -14.04
CA ASN A 94 -6.84 -3.69 -14.30
C ASN A 94 -6.84 -2.67 -15.44
N LEU A 95 -5.87 -1.77 -15.45
CA LEU A 95 -5.71 -0.77 -16.51
C LEU A 95 -4.53 -1.09 -17.42
N CYS A 96 -4.20 -2.38 -17.61
CA CYS A 96 -3.04 -2.80 -18.40
C CYS A 96 -3.07 -2.42 -19.89
N ARG A 97 -4.24 -2.07 -20.41
CA ARG A 97 -4.43 -1.61 -21.79
C ARG A 97 -4.69 -0.11 -21.89
N TRP A 98 -4.76 0.56 -20.75
CA TRP A 98 -4.99 1.99 -20.68
C TRP A 98 -3.65 2.69 -20.80
N ASP A 99 -3.52 3.51 -21.83
CA ASP A 99 -2.33 4.32 -22.08
C ASP A 99 -2.36 5.66 -21.34
N GLY A 100 -3.53 6.04 -20.82
CA GLY A 100 -3.86 6.77 -19.59
C GLY A 100 -3.15 8.04 -19.17
N ARG A 101 -2.19 8.50 -19.97
CA ARG A 101 -1.34 9.64 -19.67
C ARG A 101 -2.15 10.92 -19.86
N GLY A 102 -2.61 11.51 -18.76
CA GLY A 102 -3.30 12.81 -18.73
C GLY A 102 -4.78 12.80 -19.13
N SER A 103 -5.36 11.62 -19.36
CA SER A 103 -6.75 11.51 -19.83
C SER A 103 -7.76 11.66 -18.68
N PRO A 104 -8.90 12.37 -18.87
CA PRO A 104 -9.92 12.55 -17.84
C PRO A 104 -10.47 11.21 -17.32
N VAL A 105 -10.99 11.18 -16.10
CA VAL A 105 -11.56 9.94 -15.50
C VAL A 105 -12.68 9.32 -16.33
N ALA A 106 -13.44 10.14 -17.04
CA ALA A 106 -14.46 9.67 -17.99
C ALA A 106 -13.90 8.84 -19.15
N SER A 107 -12.58 8.88 -19.37
CA SER A 107 -11.86 8.10 -20.37
C SER A 107 -11.17 6.86 -19.80
N LEU A 108 -11.31 6.59 -18.48
CA LEU A 108 -11.00 5.26 -17.99
C LEU A 108 -11.85 4.29 -18.81
N PRO A 109 -11.27 3.24 -19.40
CA PRO A 109 -12.08 2.23 -20.01
C PRO A 109 -13.03 1.72 -18.95
N THR A 110 -14.32 2.03 -19.09
CA THR A 110 -15.34 1.11 -18.59
C THR A 110 -14.93 -0.22 -19.18
N VAL A 111 -14.77 -1.23 -18.33
CA VAL A 111 -14.46 -2.55 -18.85
C VAL A 111 -15.74 -3.00 -19.55
N GLU A 112 -15.94 -2.56 -20.79
CA GLU A 112 -17.18 -2.71 -21.55
C GLU A 112 -17.57 -4.18 -21.52
N GLY A 113 -18.84 -4.42 -21.15
CA GLY A 113 -19.38 -5.77 -21.01
C GLY A 113 -18.97 -6.53 -19.74
N ARG A 114 -18.27 -5.93 -18.77
CA ARG A 114 -18.03 -6.55 -17.47
C ARG A 114 -18.88 -5.95 -16.37
N ASN A 115 -19.92 -6.68 -16.00
CA ASN A 115 -20.74 -6.38 -14.82
C ASN A 115 -20.10 -6.88 -13.52
N GLN A 116 -18.92 -7.53 -13.60
CA GLN A 116 -18.23 -8.08 -12.44
C GLN A 116 -16.71 -7.84 -12.49
N ALA A 117 -16.17 -7.35 -11.37
CA ALA A 117 -14.75 -7.33 -11.06
C ALA A 117 -14.44 -8.36 -9.96
N THR A 118 -13.38 -9.13 -10.12
CA THR A 118 -12.94 -10.13 -9.14
C THR A 118 -11.51 -9.85 -8.72
N SER A 119 -11.25 -9.87 -7.40
CA SER A 119 -9.92 -9.69 -6.83
C SER A 119 -9.54 -10.81 -5.86
N ARG A 120 -8.25 -11.09 -5.74
CA ARG A 120 -7.67 -12.08 -4.84
C ARG A 120 -6.36 -11.57 -4.27
N VAL A 121 -5.95 -12.12 -3.13
CA VAL A 121 -4.58 -11.97 -2.65
C VAL A 121 -3.80 -13.24 -3.03
N MET A 122 -2.73 -13.04 -3.78
CA MET A 122 -1.79 -14.09 -4.16
C MET A 122 -0.53 -13.96 -3.32
N ALA A 123 0.20 -15.05 -3.12
CA ALA A 123 1.50 -15.06 -2.47
C ALA A 123 2.57 -15.70 -3.35
N ALA A 124 3.82 -15.33 -3.12
CA ALA A 124 5.03 -15.98 -3.63
C ALA A 124 6.12 -15.93 -2.57
N ILE A 125 7.07 -16.87 -2.64
CA ILE A 125 8.33 -16.79 -1.88
C ILE A 125 9.44 -16.65 -2.90
N VAL A 126 10.23 -15.59 -2.79
CA VAL A 126 11.30 -15.27 -3.74
C VAL A 126 12.64 -15.10 -3.03
N LEU A 127 13.72 -15.40 -3.73
CA LEU A 127 15.07 -15.06 -3.29
C LEU A 127 15.28 -13.54 -3.28
N ARG A 128 16.39 -13.09 -2.71
CA ARG A 128 16.76 -11.66 -2.65
C ARG A 128 16.88 -10.99 -4.03
N ASP A 129 17.19 -11.74 -5.07
CA ASP A 129 17.22 -11.28 -6.46
C ASP A 129 15.83 -11.28 -7.16
N PHE A 130 14.78 -11.55 -6.38
CA PHE A 130 13.39 -11.74 -6.80
C PHE A 130 13.14 -12.95 -7.70
N SER A 131 14.06 -13.91 -7.78
CA SER A 131 13.79 -15.18 -8.45
C SER A 131 12.83 -16.05 -7.60
N PRO A 132 11.83 -16.70 -8.22
CA PRO A 132 10.81 -17.43 -7.47
C PRO A 132 11.34 -18.76 -6.92
N LEU A 133 11.19 -18.98 -5.60
CA LEU A 133 11.32 -20.29 -4.96
C LEU A 133 9.98 -21.01 -4.88
N VAL A 134 8.95 -20.25 -4.48
CA VAL A 134 7.56 -20.69 -4.53
C VAL A 134 6.84 -19.76 -5.51
N PRO A 135 6.34 -20.28 -6.65
CA PRO A 135 5.70 -19.44 -7.66
C PRO A 135 4.43 -18.79 -7.13
N VAL A 136 3.96 -17.74 -7.81
CA VAL A 136 2.73 -17.03 -7.45
C VAL A 136 1.54 -18.01 -7.38
N HIS A 137 0.89 -18.07 -6.23
CA HIS A 137 -0.27 -18.91 -5.96
C HIS A 137 -1.29 -18.17 -5.11
N GLU A 138 -2.54 -18.64 -5.11
CA GLU A 138 -3.57 -18.10 -4.21
C GLU A 138 -3.28 -18.55 -2.78
N ILE A 139 -3.39 -17.63 -1.81
CA ILE A 139 -3.25 -17.99 -0.39
C ILE A 139 -4.39 -18.94 -0.02
N GLY A 140 -4.02 -20.13 0.48
CA GLY A 140 -5.02 -21.13 0.88
C GLY A 140 -5.96 -20.61 1.98
N ASN A 141 -7.17 -21.16 2.04
CA ASN A 141 -8.19 -20.90 3.08
C ASN A 141 -8.77 -19.48 3.13
N GLN A 142 -8.63 -18.67 2.07
CA GLN A 142 -9.22 -17.32 2.06
C GLN A 142 -10.68 -17.27 1.57
N ASN A 143 -11.21 -18.33 0.95
CA ASN A 143 -12.54 -18.40 0.29
C ASN A 143 -13.10 -17.05 -0.20
N PHE A 144 -12.46 -16.46 -1.20
CA PHE A 144 -12.80 -15.12 -1.68
C PHE A 144 -14.23 -14.98 -2.23
N GLN A 145 -14.91 -16.09 -2.57
CA GLN A 145 -16.29 -16.05 -3.07
C GLN A 145 -17.30 -15.64 -2.00
N GLU A 146 -16.94 -15.77 -0.72
CA GLU A 146 -17.71 -15.28 0.42
C GLU A 146 -17.78 -13.75 0.49
N HIS A 147 -17.02 -13.04 -0.35
CA HIS A 147 -16.84 -11.60 -0.29
C HIS A 147 -17.42 -10.97 -1.56
N SER A 148 -18.60 -10.37 -1.52
CA SER A 148 -19.18 -9.72 -2.70
C SER A 148 -20.10 -8.56 -2.36
N CYS A 149 -20.12 -7.56 -3.24
CA CYS A 149 -21.00 -6.40 -3.14
C CYS A 149 -21.37 -5.88 -4.53
N THR A 150 -22.35 -4.99 -4.61
CA THR A 150 -22.63 -4.18 -5.80
C THR A 150 -22.19 -2.74 -5.55
N HIS A 151 -21.44 -2.16 -6.49
CA HIS A 151 -21.03 -0.76 -6.43
C HIS A 151 -22.16 0.16 -6.93
N SER A 152 -22.10 1.46 -6.65
CA SER A 152 -23.09 2.44 -7.13
C SER A 152 -23.17 2.53 -8.66
N THR A 153 -22.13 2.03 -9.34
CA THR A 153 -22.08 1.93 -10.80
C THR A 153 -22.76 0.67 -11.34
N GLY A 154 -23.40 -0.15 -10.49
CA GLY A 154 -23.96 -1.45 -10.85
C GLY A 154 -22.92 -2.57 -11.01
N MET A 155 -21.63 -2.25 -10.93
CA MET A 155 -20.56 -3.25 -11.03
C MET A 155 -20.53 -4.11 -9.76
N ARG A 156 -20.67 -5.43 -9.92
CA ARG A 156 -20.46 -6.40 -8.85
C ARG A 156 -18.97 -6.54 -8.57
N ARG A 157 -18.55 -6.38 -7.31
CA ARG A 157 -17.19 -6.72 -6.88
C ARG A 157 -17.23 -8.02 -6.10
N VAL A 158 -16.26 -8.88 -6.36
CA VAL A 158 -16.11 -10.17 -5.66
C VAL A 158 -14.66 -10.33 -5.24
N GLY A 159 -14.42 -10.60 -3.97
CA GLY A 159 -13.12 -11.05 -3.47
C GLY A 159 -12.42 -10.10 -2.51
N ILE A 160 -11.09 -10.11 -2.58
CA ILE A 160 -10.20 -9.57 -1.54
C ILE A 160 -9.17 -8.63 -2.19
N ASP A 161 -8.93 -7.49 -1.53
CA ASP A 161 -8.04 -6.42 -1.98
C ASP A 161 -6.84 -6.23 -1.01
N ASP A 162 -5.73 -5.76 -1.60
CA ASP A 162 -4.59 -5.11 -0.94
C ASP A 162 -4.02 -5.85 0.30
N GLY A 163 -3.45 -7.03 0.09
CA GLY A 163 -2.77 -7.79 1.16
C GLY A 163 -1.46 -7.13 1.61
N ARG A 164 -1.44 -6.60 2.83
CA ARG A 164 -0.28 -5.98 3.49
C ARG A 164 0.40 -7.00 4.41
N LEU A 165 1.69 -7.22 4.21
CA LEU A 165 2.45 -8.13 5.07
C LEU A 165 3.02 -7.41 6.29
N LEU A 166 3.10 -8.12 7.40
CA LEU A 166 3.82 -7.70 8.60
C LEU A 166 4.39 -8.91 9.36
N SER A 167 5.36 -8.67 10.24
CA SER A 167 5.83 -9.67 11.22
C SER A 167 5.29 -9.33 12.59
N LEU A 168 4.71 -10.32 13.28
CA LEU A 168 4.26 -10.19 14.66
C LEU A 168 4.76 -11.42 15.43
N ARG A 169 5.52 -11.19 16.52
CA ARG A 169 6.14 -12.26 17.33
C ARG A 169 6.96 -13.24 16.48
N GLY A 170 7.69 -12.70 15.49
CA GLY A 170 8.49 -13.47 14.54
C GLY A 170 7.70 -14.28 13.51
N LYS A 171 6.37 -14.20 13.49
CA LYS A 171 5.52 -14.92 12.53
C LYS A 171 4.98 -13.98 11.45
N PRO A 172 4.85 -14.45 10.20
CA PRO A 172 4.27 -13.64 9.13
C PRO A 172 2.75 -13.57 9.27
N PHE A 173 2.20 -12.38 9.04
CA PHE A 173 0.77 -12.12 8.95
C PHE A 173 0.46 -11.36 7.66
N VAL A 174 -0.77 -11.51 7.19
CA VAL A 174 -1.35 -10.65 6.16
C VAL A 174 -2.58 -9.93 6.70
N LEU A 175 -2.62 -8.62 6.50
CA LEU A 175 -3.82 -7.79 6.65
C LEU A 175 -4.41 -7.56 5.26
N PHE A 176 -5.68 -7.87 5.05
CA PHE A 176 -6.34 -7.67 3.75
C PHE A 176 -7.78 -7.15 3.90
N ALA A 177 -8.28 -6.51 2.85
CA ALA A 177 -9.65 -6.03 2.80
C ALA A 177 -10.54 -7.01 2.02
N GLY A 178 -11.47 -7.69 2.68
CA GLY A 178 -12.52 -8.44 2.01
C GLY A 178 -13.66 -7.51 1.60
N VAL A 179 -14.16 -7.65 0.37
CA VAL A 179 -15.45 -7.06 -0.02
C VAL A 179 -16.55 -7.70 0.86
N ALA A 180 -17.58 -6.95 1.27
CA ALA A 180 -18.63 -7.37 2.21
C ALA A 180 -19.01 -8.88 2.17
N PRO A 181 -19.33 -9.53 3.31
CA PRO A 181 -19.80 -10.91 3.32
C PRO A 181 -20.97 -11.11 2.33
N ALA A 182 -21.03 -12.28 1.69
CA ALA A 182 -22.03 -12.62 0.70
C ALA A 182 -23.44 -12.32 1.24
N GLN A 183 -24.31 -11.77 0.37
CA GLN A 183 -25.70 -11.36 0.65
C GLN A 183 -25.89 -9.94 1.24
N GLN A 184 -24.86 -9.11 1.34
CA GLN A 184 -25.04 -7.67 1.59
C GLN A 184 -25.25 -6.91 0.28
N ASP A 185 -26.53 -6.75 -0.09
CA ASP A 185 -26.97 -6.06 -1.29
C ASP A 185 -26.93 -4.54 -1.11
N TYR A 186 -25.74 -3.98 -1.33
CA TYR A 186 -25.48 -2.54 -1.41
C TYR A 186 -25.64 -1.77 -0.08
N PRO A 187 -24.80 -0.76 0.17
CA PRO A 187 -23.60 -0.34 -0.56
C PRO A 187 -22.34 -1.14 -0.19
N CYS A 188 -21.37 -1.17 -1.11
CA CYS A 188 -20.16 -1.95 -0.95
C CYS A 188 -19.30 -1.51 0.25
N GLN A 189 -19.23 -2.37 1.28
CA GLN A 189 -18.35 -2.20 2.44
C GLN A 189 -17.11 -3.09 2.33
N HIS A 190 -15.97 -2.58 2.81
CA HIS A 190 -14.73 -3.33 2.89
C HIS A 190 -14.46 -3.69 4.34
N ARG A 191 -14.37 -4.98 4.66
CA ARG A 191 -14.01 -5.44 6.00
C ARG A 191 -12.54 -5.83 6.05
N GLN A 192 -11.88 -5.49 7.14
CA GLN A 192 -10.47 -5.82 7.33
C GLN A 192 -10.34 -7.17 8.01
N TYR A 193 -9.42 -7.99 7.53
CA TYR A 193 -9.13 -9.29 8.09
C TYR A 193 -7.63 -9.39 8.35
N LEU A 194 -7.30 -9.88 9.54
CA LEU A 194 -5.96 -10.30 9.89
C LEU A 194 -5.87 -11.81 9.73
N CYS A 195 -4.79 -12.29 9.12
CA CYS A 195 -4.55 -13.71 9.03
C CYS A 195 -3.09 -14.07 9.32
N PRO A 196 -2.83 -14.93 10.34
CA PRO A 196 -1.54 -15.59 10.49
C PRO A 196 -1.25 -16.44 9.25
N LEU A 197 -0.02 -16.36 8.74
CA LEU A 197 0.40 -17.12 7.59
C LEU A 197 1.24 -18.34 7.99
N GLU A 198 0.83 -19.50 7.50
CA GLU A 198 1.63 -20.72 7.50
C GLU A 198 2.49 -20.74 6.24
N LEU A 199 3.81 -20.78 6.43
CA LEU A 199 4.74 -21.04 5.34
C LEU A 199 4.70 -22.52 4.96
N PRO A 200 5.02 -22.87 3.69
CA PRO A 200 5.11 -24.26 3.29
C PRO A 200 6.15 -25.03 4.11
N ASP A 201 5.88 -26.32 4.35
CA ASP A 201 6.80 -27.22 5.04
C ASP A 201 8.18 -27.19 4.37
N GLU A 202 9.22 -27.01 5.18
CA GLU A 202 10.61 -26.97 4.73
C GLU A 202 11.08 -28.31 4.15
N ALA A 203 10.48 -29.43 4.58
CA ALA A 203 10.84 -30.77 4.13
C ALA A 203 10.18 -31.17 2.79
N SER A 204 9.14 -30.45 2.35
CA SER A 204 8.42 -30.85 1.13
C SER A 204 9.27 -30.60 -0.12
N GLU A 205 9.54 -31.66 -0.88
CA GLU A 205 10.22 -31.59 -2.18
C GLU A 205 9.25 -31.28 -3.34
N ASN A 206 7.95 -31.47 -3.12
CA ASN A 206 6.95 -31.23 -4.15
C ASN A 206 6.61 -29.73 -4.25
N LEU A 207 7.29 -29.04 -5.18
CA LEU A 207 7.07 -27.61 -5.45
C LEU A 207 5.60 -27.22 -5.71
N LYS A 208 4.74 -28.15 -6.18
CA LYS A 208 3.32 -27.89 -6.43
C LYS A 208 2.47 -27.83 -5.15
N GLU A 209 2.95 -28.44 -4.07
CA GLU A 209 2.29 -28.44 -2.77
C GLU A 209 2.74 -27.28 -1.88
N LEU A 210 3.82 -26.59 -2.27
CA LEU A 210 4.32 -25.43 -1.55
C LEU A 210 3.35 -24.25 -1.70
N LYS A 211 2.48 -24.09 -0.71
CA LYS A 211 1.53 -22.98 -0.63
C LYS A 211 1.58 -22.32 0.74
N VAL A 212 1.62 -20.99 0.71
CA VAL A 212 1.33 -20.16 1.86
C VAL A 212 -0.16 -20.27 2.16
N LYS A 213 -0.48 -20.52 3.42
CA LYS A 213 -1.88 -20.70 3.86
C LYS A 213 -2.24 -19.64 4.89
N CYS A 214 -3.48 -19.19 4.81
CA CYS A 214 -4.10 -18.46 5.89
C CYS A 214 -4.56 -19.48 6.96
N SER A 215 -4.02 -19.40 8.17
CA SER A 215 -4.40 -20.32 9.26
C SER A 215 -5.84 -20.06 9.70
N GLU A 216 -6.16 -18.79 9.97
CA GLU A 216 -7.46 -18.35 10.46
C GLU A 216 -7.72 -16.90 10.02
N LYS A 217 -8.93 -16.63 9.51
CA LYS A 217 -9.38 -15.28 9.17
C LYS A 217 -9.97 -14.61 10.42
N VAL A 218 -9.24 -13.68 11.02
CA VAL A 218 -9.73 -12.86 12.12
C VAL A 218 -10.34 -11.58 11.56
N LEU A 219 -11.66 -11.42 11.66
CA LEU A 219 -12.33 -10.17 11.27
C LEU A 219 -11.96 -9.06 12.24
N LEU A 220 -11.42 -7.96 11.73
CA LEU A 220 -11.13 -6.79 12.53
C LEU A 220 -12.36 -5.89 12.65
N THR A 221 -12.73 -5.56 13.88
CA THR A 221 -13.90 -4.73 14.19
C THR A 221 -13.50 -3.44 14.88
N PHE A 222 -14.10 -2.32 14.46
CA PHE A 222 -13.89 -1.02 15.07
C PHE A 222 -15.17 -0.20 14.99
N ASP A 223 -15.83 0.01 16.14
CA ASP A 223 -17.15 0.64 16.21
C ASP A 223 -17.23 1.98 15.47
N PHE A 224 -16.19 2.81 15.57
CA PHE A 224 -16.14 4.09 14.85
C PHE A 224 -16.09 3.92 13.33
N ALA A 225 -15.42 2.89 12.82
CA ALA A 225 -15.39 2.61 11.39
C ALA A 225 -16.79 2.25 10.87
N ASP A 226 -17.56 1.50 11.65
CA ASP A 226 -18.92 1.11 11.29
C ASP A 226 -19.86 2.31 11.34
N GLN A 227 -19.80 3.11 12.41
CA GLN A 227 -20.55 4.38 12.52
C GLN A 227 -20.22 5.35 11.39
N LEU A 228 -18.94 5.46 11.01
CA LEU A 228 -18.52 6.32 9.91
C LEU A 228 -19.07 5.80 8.58
N SER A 229 -19.01 4.48 8.36
CA SER A 229 -19.61 3.85 7.18
C SER A 229 -21.10 4.17 7.12
N GLU A 230 -21.87 3.86 8.16
CA GLU A 230 -23.32 4.15 8.25
C GLU A 230 -23.63 5.62 7.98
N LYS A 231 -22.88 6.54 8.58
CA LYS A 231 -23.03 7.98 8.34
C LYS A 231 -22.80 8.35 6.88
N MET A 232 -21.77 7.81 6.23
CA MET A 232 -21.51 8.06 4.82
C MET A 232 -22.60 7.47 3.93
N LEU A 233 -23.14 6.29 4.28
CA LEU A 233 -24.25 5.69 3.55
C LEU A 233 -25.51 6.53 3.65
N ALA A 234 -25.82 7.07 4.84
CA ALA A 234 -26.93 8.00 5.04
C ALA A 234 -26.78 9.31 4.24
N GLN A 235 -25.56 9.62 3.78
CA GLN A 235 -25.26 10.77 2.92
C GLN A 235 -25.13 10.38 1.44
N GLU A 236 -25.47 9.15 1.05
CA GLU A 236 -25.28 8.61 -0.29
C GLU A 236 -23.83 8.67 -0.79
N ARG A 237 -22.87 8.72 0.15
CA ARG A 237 -21.42 8.67 -0.13
C ARG A 237 -20.92 7.25 -0.03
N LEU A 238 -19.86 6.93 -0.79
CA LEU A 238 -19.17 5.64 -0.67
C LEU A 238 -18.49 5.53 0.70
N GLY A 239 -19.12 4.85 1.65
CA GLY A 239 -18.65 4.78 3.04
C GLY A 239 -17.35 4.00 3.27
N SER A 240 -16.88 3.22 2.30
CA SER A 240 -15.82 2.23 2.48
C SER A 240 -14.39 2.71 2.16
N VAL A 241 -14.20 3.96 1.74
CA VAL A 241 -12.87 4.45 1.31
C VAL A 241 -11.83 4.37 2.44
N HIS A 242 -12.23 4.56 3.69
CA HIS A 242 -11.34 4.52 4.86
C HIS A 242 -11.10 3.11 5.38
N GLN A 243 -12.08 2.21 5.24
CA GLN A 243 -11.97 0.87 5.81
C GLN A 243 -10.94 0.00 5.09
N LYS A 244 -10.65 0.22 3.80
CA LYS A 244 -9.70 -0.64 3.05
C LYS A 244 -8.20 -0.35 3.27
N ASN A 245 -7.86 0.81 3.84
CA ASN A 245 -6.49 1.36 3.81
C ASN A 245 -5.77 1.38 5.17
N TRP A 246 -6.09 0.48 6.11
CA TRP A 246 -5.43 0.49 7.42
C TRP A 246 -3.95 0.12 7.32
N MET A 247 -3.08 0.89 8.01
CA MET A 247 -1.63 0.70 7.97
C MET A 247 -1.15 -0.05 9.23
N PRO A 248 -0.69 -1.31 9.11
CA PRO A 248 -0.25 -2.06 10.26
C PRO A 248 1.17 -1.69 10.69
N PHE A 249 1.42 -1.77 12.00
CA PHE A 249 2.75 -1.67 12.59
C PHE A 249 2.79 -2.36 13.95
N VAL A 250 3.98 -2.76 14.40
CA VAL A 250 4.14 -3.59 15.60
C VAL A 250 5.09 -2.91 16.58
N VAL A 251 4.63 -2.69 17.80
CA VAL A 251 5.45 -2.16 18.90
C VAL A 251 5.62 -3.26 19.94
N GLY A 252 6.85 -3.75 20.13
CA GLY A 252 7.09 -4.95 20.93
C GLY A 252 6.33 -6.15 20.36
N ASP A 253 5.42 -6.72 21.15
CA ASP A 253 4.58 -7.87 20.78
C ASP A 253 3.11 -7.52 20.51
N GLU A 254 2.80 -6.21 20.40
CA GLU A 254 1.47 -5.68 20.19
C GLU A 254 1.30 -5.14 18.76
N LEU A 255 0.17 -5.46 18.14
CA LEU A 255 -0.23 -4.99 16.82
C LEU A 255 -1.04 -3.70 16.94
N PHE A 256 -0.63 -2.70 16.16
CA PHE A 256 -1.34 -1.45 16.00
C PHE A 256 -1.69 -1.21 14.54
N LEU A 257 -2.71 -0.39 14.32
CA LEU A 257 -3.17 0.03 13.01
C LEU A 257 -3.39 1.54 12.98
N ILE A 258 -2.92 2.20 11.93
CA ILE A 258 -3.38 3.57 11.61
C ILE A 258 -4.68 3.44 10.81
N PHE A 259 -5.77 3.91 11.39
CA PHE A 259 -7.09 3.96 10.74
C PHE A 259 -7.20 5.15 9.78
N THR A 260 -6.82 6.35 10.25
CA THR A 260 -6.73 7.58 9.47
C THR A 260 -5.40 8.27 9.75
N VAL A 261 -4.81 8.88 8.72
CA VAL A 261 -3.53 9.60 8.84
C VAL A 261 -3.74 11.04 9.31
N GLU A 262 -4.85 11.68 8.92
CA GLU A 262 -5.27 12.99 9.44
C GLU A 262 -6.81 13.05 9.60
N PRO A 263 -7.34 13.25 10.82
CA PRO A 263 -6.59 13.16 12.08
C PRO A 263 -5.91 11.80 12.22
N LEU A 264 -4.72 11.77 12.82
CA LEU A 264 -4.02 10.54 13.14
C LEU A 264 -4.85 9.75 14.16
N ARG A 265 -5.40 8.62 13.72
CA ARG A 265 -6.15 7.70 14.58
C ARG A 265 -5.44 6.36 14.62
N VAL A 266 -4.96 5.99 15.79
CA VAL A 266 -4.25 4.73 16.03
C VAL A 266 -5.13 3.80 16.86
N MET A 267 -5.19 2.55 16.42
CA MET A 267 -5.91 1.48 17.10
C MET A 267 -4.93 0.42 17.56
N ARG A 268 -5.15 -0.13 18.74
CA ARG A 268 -4.54 -1.39 19.18
C ARG A 268 -5.46 -2.55 18.81
N VAL A 269 -4.87 -3.66 18.36
CA VAL A 269 -5.59 -4.84 17.90
C VAL A 269 -5.44 -5.98 18.91
N ASP A 270 -6.56 -6.51 19.39
CA ASP A 270 -6.58 -7.86 19.96
C ASP A 270 -6.57 -8.87 18.82
N THR A 271 -5.45 -9.55 18.63
CA THR A 271 -5.26 -10.47 17.49
C THR A 271 -6.04 -11.77 17.61
N LEU A 272 -6.59 -12.10 18.80
CA LEU A 272 -7.41 -13.28 19.00
C LEU A 272 -8.87 -13.00 18.65
N THR A 273 -9.39 -11.86 19.11
CA THR A 273 -10.80 -11.50 18.90
C THR A 273 -11.05 -10.62 17.67
N GLY A 274 -10.00 -9.97 17.16
CA GLY A 274 -10.08 -8.96 16.10
C GLY A 274 -10.57 -7.60 16.57
N ARG A 275 -10.89 -7.44 17.86
CA ARG A 275 -11.38 -6.16 18.39
C ARG A 275 -10.28 -5.10 18.32
N CYS A 276 -10.60 -3.98 17.69
CA CYS A 276 -9.74 -2.79 17.63
C CYS A 276 -10.22 -1.75 18.64
N VAL A 277 -9.30 -1.24 19.46
CA VAL A 277 -9.57 -0.17 20.42
C VAL A 277 -8.74 1.04 20.06
N GLU A 278 -9.38 2.21 19.96
CA GLU A 278 -8.66 3.47 19.77
C GLU A 278 -7.75 3.74 20.97
N VAL A 279 -6.48 3.99 20.69
CA VAL A 279 -5.46 4.32 21.72
C VAL A 279 -4.88 5.71 21.52
N SER A 280 -5.12 6.34 20.36
CA SER A 280 -4.67 7.70 20.11
C SER A 280 -5.48 8.38 19.01
N LEU A 281 -5.81 9.65 19.23
CA LEU A 281 -6.45 10.54 18.27
C LEU A 281 -5.78 11.91 18.35
N VAL A 282 -4.94 12.22 17.37
CA VAL A 282 -4.17 13.47 17.31
C VAL A 282 -4.38 14.14 15.96
N ARG A 283 -4.48 15.47 15.94
CA ARG A 283 -4.39 16.25 14.70
C ARG A 283 -2.99 16.75 14.50
N THR A 284 -2.47 16.60 13.29
CA THR A 284 -1.12 17.08 12.95
C THR A 284 -1.24 18.40 12.19
N PRO A 285 -0.73 19.54 12.72
CA PRO A 285 -0.87 20.84 12.06
C PRO A 285 -0.42 20.86 10.60
N ALA A 286 0.72 20.24 10.26
CA ALA A 286 1.20 20.17 8.87
C ALA A 286 0.22 19.44 7.93
N LEU A 287 -0.45 18.38 8.41
CA LEU A 287 -1.44 17.67 7.60
C LEU A 287 -2.77 18.43 7.52
N SER A 288 -3.10 19.20 8.56
CA SER A 288 -4.24 20.12 8.52
C SER A 288 -4.04 21.19 7.45
N ALA A 289 -2.81 21.65 7.17
CA ALA A 289 -2.53 22.56 6.06
C ALA A 289 -2.82 21.93 4.69
N LEU A 290 -2.48 20.66 4.49
CA LEU A 290 -2.87 19.90 3.31
C LEU A 290 -4.41 19.78 3.17
N HIS A 291 -5.13 19.69 4.30
CA HIS A 291 -6.59 19.56 4.34
C HIS A 291 -7.36 20.89 4.21
N ASN A 292 -6.77 22.02 4.61
CA ASN A 292 -7.44 23.32 4.64
C ASN A 292 -7.69 23.93 3.25
N SER A 293 -7.20 23.27 2.19
CA SER A 293 -7.70 23.50 0.84
C SER A 293 -9.20 23.13 0.83
N GLN A 294 -10.08 24.09 0.57
CA GLN A 294 -11.53 24.00 0.78
C GLN A 294 -12.31 22.94 -0.05
N ARG A 295 -11.64 21.92 -0.57
CA ARG A 295 -12.28 20.76 -1.18
C ARG A 295 -12.17 19.60 -0.18
N ASP A 296 -13.31 19.14 0.31
CA ASP A 296 -13.54 17.94 1.16
C ASP A 296 -12.87 16.62 0.68
N GLU A 297 -12.11 16.69 -0.42
CA GLU A 297 -11.50 15.60 -1.19
C GLU A 297 -10.04 15.31 -0.77
N PHE A 298 -9.33 16.25 -0.15
CA PHE A 298 -7.92 16.05 0.23
C PHE A 298 -7.81 15.33 1.58
N ARG A 299 -7.94 14.01 1.56
CA ARG A 299 -7.75 13.17 2.75
C ARG A 299 -6.50 12.32 2.58
N GLY A 300 -5.59 12.41 3.55
CA GLY A 300 -4.48 11.47 3.67
C GLY A 300 -5.07 10.06 3.81
N HIS A 301 -4.89 9.23 2.80
CA HIS A 301 -5.27 7.83 2.83
C HIS A 301 -4.08 7.01 3.34
N GLY A 302 -4.37 5.89 4.00
CA GLY A 302 -3.33 4.98 4.43
C GLY A 302 -2.57 4.34 3.26
N GLY A 303 -1.46 3.68 3.60
CA GLY A 303 -0.52 3.05 2.68
C GLY A 303 -0.10 1.64 3.13
N PRO A 304 1.18 1.27 2.99
CA PRO A 304 1.70 -0.04 3.41
C PRO A 304 1.81 -0.15 4.94
N ALA A 305 2.32 -1.28 5.43
CA ALA A 305 2.80 -1.41 6.80
C ALA A 305 3.87 -0.34 7.09
N LEU A 306 4.01 0.12 8.33
CA LEU A 306 5.11 1.02 8.68
C LEU A 306 6.39 0.21 8.89
N VAL A 307 7.54 0.83 8.61
CA VAL A 307 8.85 0.23 8.87
C VAL A 307 9.50 0.87 10.09
N PRO A 308 10.04 0.09 11.05
CA PRO A 308 10.75 0.65 12.19
C PRO A 308 12.03 1.37 11.73
N LEU A 309 12.27 2.56 12.28
CA LEU A 309 13.50 3.29 12.04
C LEU A 309 14.62 2.81 12.98
N PRO A 310 15.84 2.60 12.47
CA PRO A 310 16.99 2.31 13.33
C PRO A 310 17.20 3.40 14.40
N PRO A 311 17.69 3.06 15.62
CA PRO A 311 17.98 4.06 16.66
C PRO A 311 18.91 5.20 16.21
N LYS A 312 19.87 4.90 15.31
CA LYS A 312 20.77 5.90 14.70
C LYS A 312 20.03 6.99 13.89
N HIS A 313 18.77 6.75 13.54
CA HIS A 313 17.89 7.68 12.82
C HIS A 313 16.75 8.22 13.69
N GLY A 314 16.89 8.16 15.03
CA GLY A 314 15.91 8.69 15.98
C GLY A 314 14.86 7.69 16.46
N GLY A 315 14.86 6.46 15.94
CA GLY A 315 13.88 5.43 16.29
C GLY A 315 12.47 5.73 15.79
N GLY A 316 11.47 5.05 16.35
CA GLY A 316 10.08 5.16 15.90
C GLY A 316 9.83 4.42 14.60
N PHE A 317 8.94 4.96 13.75
CA PHE A 317 8.57 4.35 12.48
C PHE A 317 8.57 5.34 11.33
N LEU A 318 8.92 4.87 10.15
CA LEU A 318 8.70 5.54 8.88
C LEU A 318 7.45 4.97 8.22
N GLY A 319 6.52 5.85 7.89
CA GLY A 319 5.33 5.53 7.11
C GLY A 319 5.35 6.23 5.76
N LEU A 320 4.57 5.68 4.83
CA LEU A 320 4.25 6.32 3.57
C LEU A 320 2.74 6.35 3.44
N ALA A 321 2.16 7.55 3.37
CA ALA A 321 0.75 7.73 3.09
C ALA A 321 0.58 8.22 1.65
N ARG A 322 -0.67 8.30 1.21
CA ARG A 322 -0.99 8.88 -0.09
C ARG A 322 -2.07 9.94 0.06
N VAL A 323 -2.05 10.90 -0.85
CA VAL A 323 -3.16 11.78 -1.09
C VAL A 323 -3.70 11.54 -2.48
N GLN A 324 -5.02 11.55 -2.58
CA GLN A 324 -5.72 11.49 -3.84
C GLN A 324 -6.07 12.93 -4.26
N ALA A 325 -5.50 13.37 -5.39
CA ALA A 325 -5.88 14.62 -6.03
C ALA A 325 -6.91 14.33 -7.14
N GLY A 326 -8.11 14.90 -7.01
CA GLY A 326 -9.25 14.58 -7.86
C GLY A 326 -9.63 13.10 -7.76
N ASN A 327 -9.92 12.47 -8.91
CA ASN A 327 -10.49 11.12 -8.91
C ASN A 327 -9.47 9.98 -9.05
N LEU A 328 -8.21 10.25 -9.46
CA LEU A 328 -7.26 9.17 -9.77
C LEU A 328 -5.80 9.46 -9.46
N LEU A 329 -5.38 10.74 -9.38
CA LEU A 329 -3.97 11.04 -9.19
C LEU A 329 -3.57 10.70 -7.75
N TYR A 330 -2.74 9.68 -7.60
CA TYR A 330 -2.16 9.32 -6.31
C TYR A 330 -0.77 9.92 -6.19
N THR A 331 -0.62 10.83 -5.24
CA THR A 331 0.68 11.30 -4.76
C THR A 331 0.92 10.72 -3.38
N HIS A 332 2.17 10.65 -2.98
CA HIS A 332 2.61 10.07 -1.73
C HIS A 332 3.29 11.10 -0.85
N PHE A 333 3.41 10.81 0.43
CA PHE A 333 4.30 11.55 1.32
C PHE A 333 4.80 10.60 2.40
N PHE A 334 6.07 10.76 2.76
CA PHE A 334 6.64 10.11 3.94
C PHE A 334 6.18 10.82 5.19
N PHE A 335 6.08 10.07 6.29
CA PHE A 335 5.90 10.63 7.62
C PHE A 335 6.67 9.82 8.65
N ALA A 336 7.17 10.49 9.68
CA ALA A 336 7.77 9.83 10.84
C ALA A 336 6.75 9.75 11.97
N LEU A 337 6.49 8.54 12.45
CA LEU A 337 5.62 8.27 13.59
C LEU A 337 6.48 8.06 14.84
N LYS A 338 6.28 8.94 15.83
CA LYS A 338 6.83 8.78 17.17
C LYS A 338 5.90 7.90 17.99
N VAL A 339 6.49 6.90 18.64
CA VAL A 339 5.80 5.95 19.52
C VAL A 339 5.94 6.43 20.96
N PRO A 340 4.88 6.33 21.78
CA PRO A 340 4.96 6.60 23.22
C PRO A 340 6.05 5.77 23.89
N GLN A 341 6.75 6.33 24.89
CA GLN A 341 7.72 5.55 25.69
C GLN A 341 7.00 4.47 26.51
N ASP A 342 5.81 4.80 26.99
CA ASP A 342 4.91 3.90 27.67
C ASP A 342 3.57 3.88 26.91
N PRO A 343 3.29 2.82 26.12
CA PRO A 343 2.00 2.65 25.43
C PRO A 343 0.80 2.52 26.38
N SER A 344 1.03 2.26 27.67
CA SER A 344 -0.02 2.23 28.71
C SER A 344 -0.27 3.61 29.33
N ALA A 345 0.63 4.58 29.13
CA ALA A 345 0.45 5.96 29.53
C ALA A 345 -0.45 6.72 28.54
N SER A 346 -0.92 7.90 28.94
CA SER A 346 -1.72 8.81 28.11
C SER A 346 -0.94 9.47 26.96
N ASP A 347 0.33 9.10 26.76
CA ASP A 347 1.18 9.67 25.73
C ASP A 347 0.67 9.23 24.35
N PRO A 348 0.34 10.18 23.45
CA PRO A 348 -0.24 9.81 22.17
C PRO A 348 0.83 9.40 21.16
N PHE A 349 0.42 8.62 20.17
CA PHE A 349 1.16 8.49 18.92
C PHE A 349 1.14 9.83 18.19
N VAL A 350 2.28 10.25 17.64
CA VAL A 350 2.39 11.56 16.98
C VAL A 350 3.16 11.44 15.67
N ILE A 351 2.60 12.00 14.59
CA ILE A 351 3.36 12.28 13.38
C ILE A 351 4.25 13.49 13.67
N SER A 352 5.56 13.26 13.77
CA SER A 352 6.52 14.31 14.14
C SER A 352 7.09 15.02 12.93
N HIS A 353 7.17 14.34 11.79
CA HIS A 353 7.70 14.88 10.54
C HIS A 353 6.90 14.37 9.35
N VAL A 354 6.85 15.17 8.29
CA VAL A 354 6.23 14.84 6.99
C VAL A 354 7.13 15.29 5.86
N SER A 355 7.11 14.59 4.73
CA SER A 355 7.73 15.08 3.49
C SER A 355 6.77 15.95 2.68
N ARG A 356 7.30 16.57 1.63
CA ARG A 356 6.48 17.05 0.52
C ARG A 356 5.76 15.91 -0.20
N LEU A 357 4.76 16.27 -1.01
CA LEU A 357 4.15 15.35 -1.94
C LEU A 357 5.19 14.87 -2.97
N LEU A 358 5.17 13.57 -3.23
CA LEU A 358 6.07 12.92 -4.16
C LEU A 358 5.33 11.89 -5.01
N CYS A 359 5.94 11.50 -6.12
CA CYS A 359 5.55 10.32 -6.87
C CYS A 359 6.78 9.47 -7.18
N ILE A 360 6.56 8.18 -7.43
CA ILE A 360 7.63 7.29 -7.89
C ILE A 360 7.73 7.45 -9.41
N GLU A 361 8.92 7.58 -9.98
CA GLU A 361 9.04 7.78 -11.43
C GLU A 361 8.34 6.66 -12.23
N SER A 362 7.61 7.07 -13.26
CA SER A 362 6.95 6.18 -14.22
C SER A 362 7.96 5.49 -15.15
N SER A 363 7.51 4.66 -16.10
CA SER A 363 8.42 4.27 -17.21
C SER A 363 8.74 5.42 -18.19
N HIS A 364 8.20 6.63 -17.95
CA HIS A 364 8.49 7.83 -18.72
C HIS A 364 9.23 8.84 -17.83
N GLU A 365 10.40 9.25 -18.30
CA GLU A 365 11.29 10.16 -17.57
C GLU A 365 10.55 11.44 -17.13
N GLY A 366 10.65 11.76 -15.84
CA GLY A 366 10.08 12.98 -15.27
C GLY A 366 8.55 13.02 -15.13
N LEU A 367 7.84 11.91 -15.36
CA LEU A 367 6.39 11.83 -15.20
C LEU A 367 5.97 10.88 -14.06
N CYS A 368 4.89 11.23 -13.37
CA CYS A 368 4.21 10.37 -12.41
C CYS A 368 3.21 9.44 -13.13
N GLU A 369 3.08 8.20 -12.66
CA GLU A 369 1.92 7.39 -13.04
C GLU A 369 0.64 7.97 -12.45
N VAL A 370 -0.48 7.82 -13.14
CA VAL A 370 -1.76 8.36 -12.62
C VAL A 370 -2.15 7.65 -11.33
N ILE A 371 -2.09 6.32 -11.32
CA ILE A 371 -2.41 5.53 -10.13
C ILE A 371 -1.13 4.85 -9.64
N GLN A 372 -0.69 5.26 -8.46
CA GLN A 372 0.38 4.61 -7.71
C GLN A 372 -0.12 4.15 -6.35
N PHE A 373 0.02 2.86 -6.09
CA PHE A 373 -0.36 2.29 -4.80
C PHE A 373 0.83 1.57 -4.21
N VAL A 374 1.47 2.17 -3.20
CA VAL A 374 2.55 1.52 -2.47
C VAL A 374 1.95 0.46 -1.53
N GLY A 375 2.28 -0.81 -1.80
CA GLY A 375 1.80 -1.97 -1.04
C GLY A 375 2.80 -2.46 0.00
N GLY A 376 4.08 -2.09 -0.10
CA GLY A 376 5.11 -2.46 0.86
C GLY A 376 6.23 -1.43 0.99
N ILE A 377 6.80 -1.35 2.19
CA ILE A 377 7.97 -0.56 2.54
C ILE A 377 8.79 -1.40 3.52
N PHE A 378 10.10 -1.47 3.32
CA PHE A 378 11.02 -2.04 4.31
C PHE A 378 12.40 -1.42 4.17
N ILE A 379 13.22 -1.58 5.19
CA ILE A 379 14.60 -1.10 5.21
C ILE A 379 15.50 -2.33 5.06
N ASP A 380 16.35 -2.32 4.03
CA ASP A 380 17.40 -3.31 3.82
C ASP A 380 18.75 -2.59 3.98
N GLU A 381 19.40 -2.81 5.12
CA GLU A 381 20.58 -2.05 5.55
C GLU A 381 20.31 -0.53 5.53
N ASP A 382 20.93 0.20 4.59
CA ASP A 382 20.78 1.64 4.41
C ASP A 382 19.94 2.02 3.17
N GLN A 383 19.18 1.07 2.62
CA GLN A 383 18.24 1.29 1.53
C GLN A 383 16.80 1.20 2.02
N LEU A 384 15.98 2.16 1.60
CA LEU A 384 14.54 2.07 1.70
C LEU A 384 14.02 1.39 0.44
N VAL A 385 13.36 0.25 0.59
CA VAL A 385 12.77 -0.48 -0.53
C VAL A 385 11.27 -0.27 -0.53
N LEU A 386 10.74 0.12 -1.68
CA LEU A 386 9.31 0.38 -1.90
C LEU A 386 8.77 -0.61 -2.93
N THR A 387 7.61 -1.19 -2.64
CA THR A 387 6.84 -1.96 -3.62
C THR A 387 5.51 -1.32 -3.90
N TYR A 388 5.16 -1.24 -5.18
CA TYR A 388 4.00 -0.48 -5.60
C TYR A 388 3.35 -1.07 -6.84
N GLY A 389 2.04 -0.87 -6.95
CA GLY A 389 1.29 -1.06 -8.17
C GLY A 389 1.32 0.21 -9.00
N ALA A 390 1.61 0.09 -10.29
CA ALA A 390 1.41 1.15 -11.27
C ALA A 390 0.15 0.85 -12.10
N ASN A 391 -0.76 1.82 -12.17
CA ASN A 391 -1.99 1.79 -12.96
C ASN A 391 -2.84 0.54 -12.74
N ASP A 392 -2.91 0.03 -11.51
CA ASP A 392 -3.60 -1.24 -11.17
C ASP A 392 -3.25 -2.38 -12.16
N CYS A 393 -2.00 -2.44 -12.61
CA CYS A 393 -1.57 -3.38 -13.64
C CYS A 393 -0.22 -4.03 -13.36
N GLU A 394 0.77 -3.22 -12.99
CA GLU A 394 2.16 -3.68 -12.92
C GLU A 394 2.64 -3.71 -11.47
N PRO A 395 3.19 -4.84 -10.99
CA PRO A 395 3.80 -4.92 -9.67
C PRO A 395 5.27 -4.54 -9.80
N ARG A 396 5.65 -3.41 -9.19
CA ARG A 396 6.99 -2.85 -9.25
C ARG A 396 7.67 -2.82 -7.89
N VAL A 397 9.00 -2.82 -7.92
CA VAL A 397 9.88 -2.56 -6.78
C VAL A 397 10.88 -1.48 -7.16
N THR A 398 11.20 -0.60 -6.22
CA THR A 398 12.30 0.36 -6.32
C THR A 398 13.02 0.47 -4.98
N ALA A 399 14.24 0.99 -5.00
CA ALA A 399 15.04 1.24 -3.82
C ALA A 399 15.67 2.62 -3.91
N LEU A 400 15.76 3.29 -2.77
CA LEU A 400 16.45 4.57 -2.62
C LEU A 400 17.26 4.58 -1.32
N PRO A 401 18.35 5.35 -1.22
CA PRO A 401 19.08 5.50 0.03
C PRO A 401 18.12 5.96 1.15
N LEU A 402 18.17 5.29 2.30
CA LEU A 402 17.34 5.66 3.45
C LEU A 402 17.60 7.11 3.88
N SER A 403 18.86 7.55 3.83
CA SER A 403 19.25 8.94 4.10
C SER A 403 18.54 9.95 3.19
N HIS A 404 18.26 9.58 1.93
CA HIS A 404 17.54 10.45 1.00
C HIS A 404 16.07 10.60 1.41
N ALA A 405 15.39 9.49 1.71
CA ALA A 405 14.01 9.54 2.22
C ALA A 405 13.89 10.32 3.55
N LEU A 406 14.87 10.15 4.44
CA LEU A 406 14.90 10.88 5.72
C LEU A 406 15.18 12.38 5.53
N ALA A 407 16.01 12.76 4.56
CA ALA A 407 16.29 14.17 4.25
C ALA A 407 15.07 14.92 3.69
N MET A 408 14.08 14.21 3.17
CA MET A 408 12.81 14.80 2.71
C MET A 408 11.88 15.18 3.88
N LEU A 409 12.08 14.57 5.06
CA LEU A 409 11.23 14.80 6.22
C LEU A 409 11.49 16.18 6.85
N ARG A 410 10.41 16.90 7.11
CA ARG A 410 10.41 18.19 7.79
C ARG A 410 9.51 18.10 9.03
N PRO A 411 9.84 18.75 10.15
CA PRO A 411 8.94 18.87 11.31
C PRO A 411 7.47 19.11 10.93
N ALA A 412 6.54 18.48 11.64
CA ALA A 412 5.12 18.53 11.29
C ALA A 412 4.36 19.74 11.90
N ASP A 413 5.08 20.69 12.50
CA ASP A 413 4.56 21.87 13.19
C ASP A 413 4.77 23.18 12.42
N PHE A 414 5.30 23.17 11.20
CA PHE A 414 5.45 24.38 10.38
C PHE A 414 4.10 25.00 10.04
N ARG A 415 3.73 26.03 10.80
CA ARG A 415 2.56 26.88 10.51
C ARG A 415 2.86 27.99 9.50
N SER A 416 4.11 28.15 9.06
CA SER A 416 4.61 29.38 8.42
C SER A 416 5.34 29.21 7.09
N GLU A 417 5.47 27.98 6.55
CA GLU A 417 6.21 27.72 5.30
C GLU A 417 5.37 27.14 4.15
N LEU A 418 4.07 26.95 4.39
CA LEU A 418 3.03 26.62 3.40
C LEU A 418 2.11 27.84 3.26
#